data_AF-A0A7J4TK43-F1
#
_entry.id   AF-A0A7J4TK43-F1
#
_cell.length_a   1.000
_cell.length_b   1.000
_cell.length_c   1.000
_cell.angle_alpha   90.00
_cell.angle_beta   90.00
_cell.angle_gamma   90.00
#
_symmetry.space_group_name_H-M   'P 1'
#
loop_
_entity.id
_entity.type
_entity.pdbx_description
1 polymer ?
#
loop_
_entity_poly.entity_id
_entity_poly.type
_entity_poly.pdbx_seq_one_letter_code
_entity_poly.pdbx_strand_id
1 'polypeptide(L)'
;MVFCTNCGNENEDSAVYCSNCGQKLQKISDDQNETLITSQSQSEPQVSHGENELLQEMINVTWKSGLNNRKTLYFTDKNLYVAEGSFLTGGMGFAFGGIIGHYVEKKSLSDREKAARTMNFKEMAARNSNVITIPYNEIINVVMGKKRMLLAPSIKVETTSADYTFIVMDYNKYKQFQQSIPLILGDKVIVE
;
A
#
# COMPACT_ATOMS: atom_id res chain seq x y z
N MET A 1 3.71 -24.00 28.91
CA MET A 1 3.62 -22.67 28.25
C MET A 1 4.82 -22.49 27.32
N VAL A 2 4.64 -21.78 26.20
CA VAL A 2 5.71 -21.49 25.23
C VAL A 2 5.86 -19.98 25.01
N PHE A 3 7.10 -19.50 25.07
CA PHE A 3 7.41 -18.09 24.88
C PHE A 3 7.80 -17.83 23.43
N CYS A 4 7.25 -16.75 22.86
CA CYS A 4 7.61 -16.33 21.51
C CYS A 4 9.06 -15.86 21.47
N THR A 5 9.88 -16.45 20.59
CA THR A 5 11.30 -16.09 20.44
C THR A 5 11.52 -14.72 19.81
N ASN A 6 10.47 -14.08 19.28
CA ASN A 6 10.56 -12.76 18.65
C ASN A 6 10.07 -11.63 19.56
N CYS A 7 8.96 -11.81 20.27
CA CYS A 7 8.38 -10.75 21.10
C CYS A 7 8.34 -11.05 22.61
N GLY A 8 8.73 -12.26 23.03
CA GLY A 8 8.75 -12.66 24.44
C GLY A 8 7.38 -12.92 25.07
N ASN A 9 6.28 -12.80 24.31
CA ASN A 9 4.93 -13.03 24.84
C ASN A 9 4.73 -14.51 25.22
N GLU A 10 4.07 -14.76 26.34
CA GLU A 10 3.68 -16.10 26.80
C GLU A 10 2.46 -16.61 26.02
N ASN A 11 2.51 -17.86 25.58
CA ASN A 11 1.41 -18.51 24.85
C ASN A 11 1.18 -19.92 25.38
N GLU A 12 -0.01 -20.45 25.12
CA GLU A 12 -0.36 -21.83 25.47
C GLU A 12 0.51 -22.83 24.69
N ASP A 13 0.80 -24.01 25.27
CA ASP A 13 1.59 -25.07 24.61
C ASP A 13 0.92 -25.63 23.35
N SER A 14 -0.39 -25.48 23.26
CA SER A 14 -1.18 -25.84 22.08
C SER A 14 -1.00 -24.82 20.94
N ALA A 15 -0.62 -23.57 21.24
CA ALA A 15 -0.60 -22.46 20.30
C ALA A 15 0.40 -22.70 19.15
N VAL A 16 -0.11 -22.58 17.92
CA VAL A 16 0.69 -22.72 16.69
C VAL A 16 1.31 -21.38 16.29
N TYR A 17 0.68 -20.27 16.67
CA TYR A 17 1.12 -18.91 16.40
C TYR A 17 1.04 -18.07 17.67
N CYS A 18 1.95 -17.11 17.81
CA CYS A 18 1.94 -16.17 18.93
C CYS A 18 0.72 -15.26 18.85
N SER A 19 -0.04 -15.17 19.94
CA SER A 19 -1.24 -14.34 20.03
C SER A 19 -0.96 -12.83 19.95
N ASN A 20 0.28 -12.42 20.25
CA ASN A 20 0.67 -11.01 20.26
C ASN A 20 1.27 -10.53 18.93
N CYS A 21 2.17 -11.31 18.32
CA CYS A 21 2.89 -10.88 17.10
C CYS A 21 2.66 -11.77 15.87
N GLY A 22 1.87 -12.85 15.98
CA GLY A 22 1.53 -13.74 14.86
C GLY A 22 2.63 -14.70 14.41
N GLN A 23 3.82 -14.68 15.05
CA GLN A 23 4.91 -15.58 14.68
C GLN A 23 4.58 -17.04 14.98
N LYS A 24 4.89 -17.93 14.03
CA LYS A 24 4.73 -19.37 14.21
C LYS A 24 5.64 -19.88 15.33
N LEU A 25 5.05 -20.57 16.30
CA LEU A 25 5.76 -21.18 17.41
C LEU A 25 6.18 -22.59 16.96
N GLN A 26 7.49 -22.83 16.87
CA GLN A 26 8.00 -24.15 16.50
C GLN A 26 7.86 -25.09 17.70
N LYS A 27 7.09 -26.17 17.54
CA LYS A 27 7.03 -27.24 18.55
C LYS A 27 8.20 -28.18 18.32
N ILE A 28 9.06 -28.30 19.31
CA ILE A 28 10.05 -29.38 19.37
C ILE A 28 9.29 -30.58 19.96
N SER A 29 8.86 -31.50 19.10
CA SER A 29 8.54 -32.86 19.52
C SER A 29 9.70 -33.74 19.09
N ASP A 30 10.41 -34.29 20.07
CA ASP A 30 11.48 -35.26 19.90
C ASP A 30 10.95 -36.51 19.16
N ASP A 31 11.45 -36.78 17.95
CA ASP A 31 12.01 -38.08 17.60
C ASP A 31 12.71 -38.07 16.22
N GLN A 32 13.73 -38.92 16.09
CA GLN A 32 14.85 -38.85 15.14
C GLN A 32 14.61 -39.57 13.79
N ASN A 33 15.50 -39.24 12.84
CA ASN A 33 16.01 -40.02 11.69
C ASN A 33 15.45 -39.89 10.25
N GLU A 34 16.21 -39.13 9.44
CA GLU A 34 16.87 -39.50 8.15
C GLU A 34 16.04 -40.12 7.00
N THR A 35 15.92 -39.40 5.87
CA THR A 35 16.49 -39.77 4.54
C THR A 35 16.17 -38.70 3.48
N LEU A 36 17.17 -38.48 2.61
CA LEU A 36 17.28 -37.50 1.54
C LEU A 36 16.22 -37.56 0.41
N ILE A 37 15.81 -36.35 -0.01
CA ILE A 37 15.48 -35.84 -1.36
C ILE A 37 14.48 -36.64 -2.22
N THR A 38 13.32 -36.03 -2.48
CA THR A 38 12.75 -35.99 -3.83
C THR A 38 12.17 -34.61 -4.10
N SER A 39 12.78 -33.95 -5.09
CA SER A 39 12.37 -32.71 -5.74
C SER A 39 11.03 -32.87 -6.45
N GLN A 40 10.34 -31.73 -6.67
CA GLN A 40 9.06 -31.49 -7.36
C GLN A 40 7.91 -31.30 -6.34
N SER A 41 7.25 -30.14 -6.21
CA SER A 41 7.04 -29.06 -7.18
C SER A 41 6.33 -27.88 -6.50
N GLN A 42 6.45 -26.71 -7.12
CA GLN A 42 5.82 -25.41 -6.81
C GLN A 42 6.53 -24.58 -5.74
N SER A 43 7.56 -23.88 -6.22
CA SER A 43 8.17 -22.70 -5.62
C SER A 43 7.10 -21.63 -5.31
N GLU A 44 6.70 -21.53 -4.04
CA GLU A 44 6.26 -20.24 -3.51
C GLU A 44 7.51 -19.35 -3.39
N PRO A 45 7.48 -18.12 -3.94
CA PRO A 45 8.57 -17.18 -3.72
C PRO A 45 8.69 -16.93 -2.22
N GLN A 46 9.86 -17.24 -1.66
CA GLN A 46 10.22 -16.90 -0.30
C GLN A 46 10.30 -15.37 -0.17
N VAL A 47 9.18 -14.73 0.16
CA VAL A 47 9.15 -13.29 0.45
C VAL A 47 9.77 -13.09 1.83
N SER A 48 11.02 -12.63 1.83
CA SER A 48 11.71 -12.13 3.01
C SER A 48 10.80 -11.17 3.79
N HIS A 49 10.52 -11.49 5.05
CA HIS A 49 9.86 -10.57 6.00
C HIS A 49 10.80 -9.42 6.38
N GLY A 50 11.08 -8.55 5.41
CA GLY A 50 11.83 -7.33 5.57
C GLY A 50 11.07 -6.17 4.95
N GLU A 51 10.50 -5.31 5.80
CA GLU A 51 10.10 -3.95 5.46
C GLU A 51 9.03 -3.75 4.37
N ASN A 52 7.92 -4.48 4.44
CA ASN A 52 6.77 -4.14 3.60
C ASN A 52 6.18 -2.79 4.02
N GLU A 53 6.07 -1.86 3.07
CA GLU A 53 5.46 -0.55 3.28
C GLU A 53 3.95 -0.68 3.46
N LEU A 54 3.39 0.11 4.37
CA LEU A 54 1.97 0.07 4.72
C LEU A 54 1.20 1.10 3.90
N LEU A 55 0.19 0.65 3.15
CA LEU A 55 -0.70 1.56 2.42
C LEU A 55 -1.51 2.43 3.38
N GLN A 56 -1.45 3.75 3.20
CA GLN A 56 -2.19 4.75 3.98
C GLN A 56 -3.31 5.42 3.17
N GLU A 57 -3.10 5.62 1.86
CA GLU A 57 -4.11 6.18 0.96
C GLU A 57 -3.89 5.72 -0.49
N MET A 58 -4.96 5.62 -1.27
CA MET A 58 -4.90 5.33 -2.70
C MET A 58 -5.79 6.29 -3.49
N ILE A 59 -5.22 6.94 -4.51
CA ILE A 59 -5.95 7.89 -5.35
C ILE A 59 -5.82 7.51 -6.80
N ASN A 60 -6.95 7.29 -7.47
CA ASN A 60 -6.97 7.12 -8.91
C ASN A 60 -6.96 8.47 -9.60
N VAL A 61 -6.02 8.65 -10.51
CA VAL A 61 -5.76 9.93 -11.17
C VAL A 61 -5.53 9.78 -12.66
N THR A 62 -5.56 10.92 -13.33
CA THR A 62 -5.17 11.09 -14.71
C THR A 62 -3.92 11.95 -14.77
N TRP A 63 -2.81 11.43 -15.28
CA TRP A 63 -1.57 12.16 -15.49
C TRP A 63 -1.68 13.10 -16.68
N LYS A 64 -1.40 14.38 -16.46
CA LYS A 64 -1.63 15.44 -17.45
C LYS A 64 -0.77 15.34 -18.72
N SER A 65 0.34 14.57 -18.70
CA SER A 65 1.39 14.63 -19.74
C SER A 65 1.54 13.39 -20.65
N GLY A 66 0.57 12.45 -20.73
CA GLY A 66 0.77 11.18 -21.46
C GLY A 66 -0.45 10.61 -22.21
N LEU A 67 -0.17 9.73 -23.20
CA LEU A 67 -1.18 9.01 -24.02
C LEU A 67 -1.92 7.88 -23.28
N ASN A 68 -1.32 7.32 -22.22
CA ASN A 68 -2.00 6.45 -21.25
C ASN A 68 -1.92 7.09 -19.86
N ASN A 69 -2.92 7.89 -19.56
CA ASN A 69 -2.90 8.84 -18.47
C ASN A 69 -3.49 8.29 -17.17
N ARG A 70 -4.21 7.16 -17.17
CA ARG A 70 -4.78 6.63 -15.92
C ARG A 70 -3.68 6.04 -15.06
N LYS A 71 -3.50 6.61 -13.88
CA LYS A 71 -2.53 6.18 -12.87
C LYS A 71 -3.22 5.96 -11.53
N THR A 72 -2.55 5.26 -10.65
CA THR A 72 -2.93 5.15 -9.24
C THR A 72 -1.76 5.63 -8.39
N LEU A 73 -2.07 6.58 -7.50
CA LEU A 73 -1.17 7.07 -6.47
C LEU A 73 -1.35 6.19 -5.24
N TYR A 74 -0.29 5.56 -4.78
CA TYR A 74 -0.26 4.80 -3.53
C TYR A 74 0.59 5.56 -2.53
N PHE A 75 -0.04 6.14 -1.52
CA PHE A 75 0.65 6.77 -0.40
C PHE A 75 0.85 5.71 0.66
N THR A 76 2.11 5.40 0.96
CA THR A 76 2.49 4.45 2.00
C THR A 76 2.97 5.19 3.26
N ASP A 77 3.60 4.50 4.19
CA ASP A 77 4.30 5.10 5.31
C ASP A 77 5.67 5.68 4.95
N LYS A 78 6.22 5.40 3.76
CA LYS A 78 7.59 5.84 3.39
C LYS A 78 7.67 6.56 2.04
N ASN A 79 6.92 6.06 1.05
CA ASN A 79 7.00 6.54 -0.33
C ASN A 79 5.62 6.80 -0.93
N LEU A 80 5.60 7.66 -1.95
CA LEU A 80 4.51 7.77 -2.90
C LEU A 80 4.87 6.96 -4.15
N TYR A 81 4.03 5.98 -4.51
CA TYR A 81 4.16 5.27 -5.77
C TYR A 81 3.14 5.78 -6.79
N VAL A 82 3.60 6.03 -8.01
CA VAL A 82 2.75 6.33 -9.17
C VAL A 82 2.82 5.14 -10.10
N ALA A 83 1.77 4.30 -10.09
CA ALA A 83 1.69 3.13 -10.95
C ALA A 83 0.63 3.30 -12.05
N GLU A 84 0.66 2.43 -13.04
CA GLU A 84 -0.42 2.37 -14.05
C GLU A 84 -1.77 2.05 -13.41
N GLY A 85 -2.85 2.63 -13.96
CA GLY A 85 -4.21 2.45 -13.48
C GLY A 85 -4.62 0.98 -13.46
N SER A 86 -4.67 0.43 -12.24
CA SER A 86 -5.03 -0.93 -11.80
C SER A 86 -4.76 -2.15 -12.69
N PHE A 87 -3.82 -2.97 -12.23
CA PHE A 87 -3.81 -4.43 -12.40
C PHE A 87 -4.96 -5.14 -11.62
N LEU A 88 -5.61 -4.47 -10.66
CA LEU A 88 -6.69 -5.05 -9.83
C LEU A 88 -8.10 -4.74 -10.37
N THR A 89 -8.26 -4.04 -11.49
CA THR A 89 -9.56 -3.72 -12.09
C THR A 89 -9.78 -4.49 -13.38
N GLY A 90 -10.36 -5.69 -13.27
CA GLY A 90 -11.17 -6.25 -14.35
C GLY A 90 -12.48 -5.45 -14.57
N GLY A 91 -12.41 -4.12 -14.62
CA GLY A 91 -13.57 -3.23 -14.74
C GLY A 91 -13.96 -2.50 -13.45
N MET A 92 -14.39 -1.25 -13.62
CA MET A 92 -14.91 -0.29 -12.64
C MET A 92 -13.97 0.14 -11.49
N GLY A 93 -13.61 1.43 -11.53
CA GLY A 93 -12.77 2.11 -10.56
C GLY A 93 -13.41 2.23 -9.18
N PHE A 94 -12.60 1.91 -8.16
CA PHE A 94 -12.81 2.34 -6.80
C PHE A 94 -11.43 2.74 -6.27
N ALA A 95 -11.16 4.04 -6.10
CA ALA A 95 -10.06 4.46 -5.25
C ALA A 95 -10.45 4.10 -3.82
N PHE A 96 -9.63 3.29 -3.14
CA PHE A 96 -9.77 3.05 -1.73
C PHE A 96 -9.46 4.37 -1.03
N GLY A 97 -10.50 5.13 -0.72
CA GLY A 97 -10.37 6.40 -0.05
C GLY A 97 -10.27 6.15 1.45
N GLY A 98 -9.13 6.49 2.02
CA GLY A 98 -8.86 6.58 3.44
C GLY A 98 -8.61 5.24 4.11
N ILE A 99 -7.33 4.87 4.23
CA ILE A 99 -6.90 3.86 5.22
C ILE A 99 -6.64 4.53 6.59
N ILE A 100 -7.03 5.80 6.75
CA ILE A 100 -7.12 6.48 8.04
C ILE A 100 -8.60 6.62 8.40
N GLY A 101 -9.13 5.56 9.03
CA GLY A 101 -10.31 5.57 9.89
C GLY A 101 -11.66 5.95 9.28
N HIS A 102 -12.40 4.98 8.73
CA HIS A 102 -13.82 4.79 9.07
C HIS A 102 -14.35 3.44 8.57
N TYR A 103 -14.96 2.66 9.47
CA TYR A 103 -15.77 1.49 9.19
C TYR A 103 -16.81 1.76 8.09
N VAL A 104 -16.88 0.96 7.02
CA VAL A 104 -18.14 0.52 6.39
C VAL A 104 -17.96 -0.85 5.69
N GLU A 105 -18.90 -1.72 6.01
CA GLU A 105 -19.12 -3.09 5.59
C GLU A 105 -19.58 -3.24 4.12
N LYS A 106 -19.00 -4.20 3.37
CA LYS A 106 -19.64 -5.13 2.41
C LYS A 106 -18.56 -6.05 1.82
N LYS A 107 -18.72 -7.36 2.03
CA LYS A 107 -17.71 -8.44 1.93
C LYS A 107 -16.79 -8.48 0.69
N SER A 108 -17.10 -7.83 -0.44
CA SER A 108 -16.22 -7.82 -1.63
C SER A 108 -15.20 -6.68 -1.66
N LEU A 109 -15.44 -5.58 -0.94
CA LEU A 109 -14.51 -4.47 -0.80
C LEU A 109 -13.38 -4.81 0.18
N SER A 110 -13.69 -5.57 1.23
CA SER A 110 -12.70 -6.02 2.21
C SER A 110 -11.59 -6.87 1.61
N ASP A 111 -11.89 -7.69 0.60
CA ASP A 111 -10.90 -8.61 0.04
C ASP A 111 -9.89 -7.88 -0.86
N ARG A 112 -10.32 -6.79 -1.52
CA ARG A 112 -9.43 -5.95 -2.33
C ARG A 112 -8.63 -4.96 -1.47
N GLU A 113 -9.22 -4.45 -0.38
CA GLU A 113 -8.48 -3.70 0.65
C GLU A 113 -7.44 -4.57 1.34
N LYS A 114 -7.79 -5.82 1.68
CA LYS A 114 -6.83 -6.81 2.17
C LYS A 114 -5.72 -7.03 1.15
N ALA A 115 -6.04 -7.24 -0.14
CA ALA A 115 -5.05 -7.43 -1.19
C ALA A 115 -4.09 -6.23 -1.33
N ALA A 116 -4.60 -4.99 -1.23
CA ALA A 116 -3.78 -3.78 -1.26
C ALA A 116 -2.93 -3.62 0.02
N ARG A 117 -3.44 -4.03 1.18
CA ARG A 117 -2.70 -4.05 2.46
C ARG A 117 -1.64 -5.15 2.53
N THR A 118 -1.80 -6.24 1.78
CA THR A 118 -0.81 -7.33 1.67
C THR A 118 0.17 -7.12 0.51
N MET A 119 0.09 -6.00 -0.20
CA MET A 119 0.92 -5.71 -1.36
C MET A 119 2.36 -5.38 -0.95
N ASN A 120 3.34 -5.98 -1.62
CA ASN A 120 4.73 -5.55 -1.51
C ASN A 120 5.01 -4.44 -2.55
N PHE A 121 4.98 -3.19 -2.11
CA PHE A 121 5.16 -2.02 -2.98
C PHE A 121 6.55 -1.94 -3.63
N LYS A 122 7.60 -2.33 -2.88
CA LYS A 122 8.96 -2.40 -3.40
C LYS A 122 9.07 -3.43 -4.52
N GLU A 123 8.46 -4.60 -4.34
CA GLU A 123 8.43 -5.65 -5.36
C GLU A 123 7.58 -5.25 -6.58
N MET A 124 6.48 -4.51 -6.38
CA MET A 124 5.70 -3.93 -7.48
C MET A 124 6.56 -2.97 -8.32
N ALA A 125 7.27 -2.05 -7.66
CA ALA A 125 8.13 -1.09 -8.34
C ALA A 125 9.30 -1.77 -9.05
N ALA A 126 9.90 -2.80 -8.45
CA ALA A 126 11.00 -3.56 -9.05
C ALA A 126 10.57 -4.36 -10.30
N ARG A 127 9.35 -4.91 -10.31
CA ARG A 127 8.83 -5.69 -11.44
C ARG A 127 8.30 -4.86 -12.60
N ASN A 128 7.92 -3.61 -12.36
CA ASN A 128 7.33 -2.75 -13.38
C ASN A 128 8.10 -1.44 -13.51
N SER A 129 8.87 -1.33 -14.60
CA SER A 129 9.70 -0.16 -14.92
C SER A 129 8.92 1.15 -15.10
N ASN A 130 7.59 1.09 -15.27
CA ASN A 130 6.74 2.27 -15.42
C ASN A 130 6.22 2.81 -14.08
N VAL A 131 6.52 2.14 -12.97
CA VAL A 131 6.17 2.61 -11.62
C VAL A 131 7.21 3.63 -11.18
N ILE A 132 6.74 4.84 -10.88
CA ILE A 132 7.58 5.90 -10.31
C ILE A 132 7.49 5.80 -8.79
N THR A 133 8.63 5.70 -8.12
CA THR A 133 8.73 5.76 -6.66
C THR A 133 9.25 7.13 -6.27
N ILE A 134 8.51 7.85 -5.42
CA ILE A 134 8.85 9.18 -4.94
C ILE A 134 9.01 9.12 -3.41
N PRO A 135 10.25 9.09 -2.91
CA PRO A 135 10.53 9.18 -1.47
C PRO A 135 10.00 10.47 -0.85
N TYR A 136 9.48 10.39 0.38
CA TYR A 136 8.89 11.56 1.06
C TYR A 136 9.92 12.66 1.38
N ASN A 137 11.20 12.32 1.50
CA ASN A 137 12.27 13.30 1.65
C ASN A 137 12.55 14.10 0.36
N GLU A 138 12.19 13.58 -0.81
CA GLU A 138 12.32 14.28 -2.10
C GLU A 138 11.14 15.21 -2.39
N ILE A 139 9.99 15.00 -1.73
CA ILE A 139 8.81 15.86 -1.89
C ILE A 139 9.08 17.21 -1.20
N ILE A 140 8.98 18.30 -1.96
CA ILE A 140 9.02 19.67 -1.46
C ILE A 140 7.63 20.08 -1.02
N ASN A 141 6.66 20.03 -1.95
CA ASN A 141 5.26 20.37 -1.68
C ASN A 141 4.31 19.40 -2.39
N VAL A 142 3.11 19.26 -1.83
CA VAL A 142 1.95 18.66 -2.48
C VAL A 142 0.82 19.69 -2.49
N VAL A 143 0.49 20.21 -3.67
CA VAL A 143 -0.59 21.19 -3.83
C VAL A 143 -1.87 20.46 -4.24
N MET A 144 -2.88 20.54 -3.39
CA MET A 144 -4.21 19.99 -3.61
C MET A 144 -5.17 21.12 -4.03
N GLY A 145 -5.35 21.28 -5.34
CA GLY A 145 -6.12 22.38 -5.92
C GLY A 145 -7.64 22.30 -5.70
N LYS A 146 -8.30 23.45 -5.58
CA LYS A 146 -9.76 23.54 -5.32
C LYS A 146 -10.59 22.75 -6.32
N LYS A 147 -11.61 22.06 -5.82
CA LYS A 147 -12.77 21.67 -6.63
C LYS A 147 -13.52 22.95 -7.01
N ARG A 148 -13.45 23.35 -8.29
CA ARG A 148 -14.26 24.44 -8.86
C ARG A 148 -15.35 23.84 -9.73
N MET A 149 -16.44 24.58 -9.95
CA MET A 149 -17.63 24.09 -10.66
C MET A 149 -17.34 23.50 -12.05
N LEU A 150 -16.31 23.99 -12.75
CA LEU A 150 -15.95 23.58 -14.12
C LEU A 150 -14.56 22.95 -14.24
N LEU A 151 -13.82 22.81 -13.14
CA LEU A 151 -12.46 22.30 -13.16
C LEU A 151 -12.34 21.09 -12.23
N ALA A 152 -11.84 20.01 -12.82
CA ALA A 152 -11.48 18.83 -12.07
C ALA A 152 -10.40 19.18 -11.03
N PRO A 153 -10.54 18.71 -9.78
CA PRO A 153 -9.53 18.91 -8.77
C PRO A 153 -8.23 18.20 -9.18
N SER A 154 -7.12 18.79 -8.76
CA SER A 154 -5.79 18.30 -9.13
C SER A 154 -4.92 18.09 -7.90
N ILE A 155 -3.90 17.27 -8.07
CA ILE A 155 -2.82 17.08 -7.12
C ILE A 155 -1.53 17.35 -7.89
N LYS A 156 -0.77 18.34 -7.45
CA LYS A 156 0.59 18.60 -7.93
C LYS A 156 1.57 18.13 -6.87
N VAL A 157 2.53 17.30 -7.26
CA VAL A 157 3.64 16.86 -6.41
C VAL A 157 4.90 17.51 -6.95
N GLU A 158 5.49 18.39 -6.16
CA GLU A 158 6.75 19.08 -6.47
C GLU A 158 7.87 18.35 -5.75
N THR A 159 8.87 17.87 -6.50
CA THR A 159 10.05 17.20 -5.92
C THR A 159 11.31 18.01 -6.20
N THR A 160 12.43 17.58 -5.62
CA THR A 160 13.76 18.14 -5.89
C THR A 160 14.22 17.98 -7.35
N SER A 161 13.63 17.07 -8.11
CA SER A 161 14.07 16.71 -9.46
C SER A 161 13.01 16.91 -10.54
N ALA A 162 11.71 16.82 -10.21
CA ALA A 162 10.63 16.91 -11.18
C ALA A 162 9.28 17.29 -10.55
N ASP A 163 8.39 17.84 -11.37
CA ASP A 163 7.02 18.15 -11.00
C ASP A 163 6.03 17.19 -11.66
N TYR A 164 5.09 16.67 -10.88
CA TYR A 164 4.04 15.78 -11.35
C TYR A 164 2.68 16.42 -11.15
N THR A 165 1.85 16.47 -12.18
CA THR A 165 0.48 17.01 -12.09
C THR A 165 -0.56 15.96 -12.47
N PHE A 166 -1.49 15.73 -11.57
CA PHE A 166 -2.52 14.70 -11.65
C PHE A 166 -3.90 15.32 -11.52
N ILE A 167 -4.86 14.84 -12.31
CA ILE A 167 -6.28 15.17 -12.18
C ILE A 167 -6.95 14.03 -11.42
N VAL A 168 -7.65 14.32 -10.33
CA VAL A 168 -8.30 13.29 -9.52
C VAL A 168 -9.56 12.78 -10.21
N MET A 169 -9.67 11.46 -10.39
CA MET A 169 -10.84 10.85 -11.03
C MET A 169 -12.02 10.69 -10.07
N ASP A 170 -11.76 10.47 -8.78
CA ASP A 170 -12.78 10.26 -7.76
C ASP A 170 -13.23 11.57 -7.09
N TYR A 171 -13.94 12.41 -7.87
CA TYR A 171 -14.39 13.75 -7.46
C TYR A 171 -15.18 13.83 -6.15
N ASN A 172 -15.91 12.76 -5.82
CA ASN A 172 -16.73 12.68 -4.61
C ASN A 172 -15.88 12.44 -3.36
N LYS A 173 -14.70 11.84 -3.52
CA LYS A 173 -13.74 11.55 -2.44
C LYS A 173 -12.69 12.64 -2.28
N TYR A 174 -12.65 13.64 -3.15
CA TYR A 174 -11.61 14.65 -3.11
C TYR A 174 -11.50 15.38 -1.76
N LYS A 175 -12.64 15.69 -1.12
CA LYS A 175 -12.66 16.28 0.23
C LYS A 175 -12.03 15.37 1.28
N GLN A 176 -12.21 14.06 1.16
CA GLN A 176 -11.57 13.07 2.02
C GLN A 176 -10.06 13.05 1.78
N PHE A 177 -9.62 13.09 0.52
CA PHE A 177 -8.19 13.17 0.21
C PHE A 177 -7.54 14.44 0.75
N GLN A 178 -8.24 15.59 0.70
CA GLN A 178 -7.78 16.84 1.32
C GLN A 178 -7.66 16.75 2.85
N GLN A 179 -8.24 15.72 3.48
CA GLN A 179 -8.10 15.44 4.92
C GLN A 179 -7.04 14.36 5.18
N SER A 180 -6.99 13.28 4.39
CA SER A 180 -6.06 12.17 4.61
C SER A 180 -4.63 12.50 4.21
N ILE A 181 -4.40 13.16 3.06
CA ILE A 181 -3.04 13.44 2.57
C ILE A 181 -2.22 14.34 3.53
N PRO A 182 -2.79 15.40 4.14
CA PRO A 182 -2.10 16.14 5.20
C PRO A 182 -1.69 15.30 6.42
N LEU A 183 -2.44 14.24 6.76
CA LEU A 183 -2.07 13.34 7.86
C LEU A 183 -0.85 12.46 7.52
N ILE A 184 -0.58 12.25 6.22
CA ILE A 184 0.53 11.44 5.71
C ILE A 184 1.79 12.30 5.53
N LEU A 185 1.63 13.45 4.89
CA LEU A 185 2.75 14.29 4.43
C LEU A 185 2.96 15.57 5.25
N GLY A 186 2.10 15.83 6.22
CA GLY A 186 2.25 16.94 7.17
C GLY A 186 2.17 18.31 6.51
N ASP A 187 3.13 19.17 6.88
CA ASP A 187 3.24 20.57 6.47
C ASP A 187 3.60 20.75 4.98
N LYS A 188 4.01 19.68 4.30
CA LYS A 188 4.27 19.69 2.85
C LYS A 188 3.00 19.84 2.02
N VAL A 189 1.81 19.65 2.62
CA VAL A 189 0.54 19.65 1.88
C VAL A 189 -0.11 21.02 1.95
N ILE A 190 -0.33 21.62 0.78
CA ILE A 190 -1.05 22.87 0.61
C ILE A 190 -2.42 22.56 0.04
N VAL A 191 -3.45 22.70 0.86
CA VAL A 191 -4.84 22.56 0.44
C VAL A 191 -5.37 23.95 0.06
N GLU A 192 -5.68 24.15 -1.21
CA GLU A 192 -6.22 25.44 -1.66
C GLU A 192 -7.66 25.65 -1.18
#